data_AF-A0A969ZGK7-F1
#
_entry.id   AF-A0A969ZGK7-F1
#
_cell.length_a   1.000
_cell.length_b   1.000
_cell.length_c   1.000
_cell.angle_alpha   90.00
_cell.angle_beta   90.00
_cell.angle_gamma   90.00
#
_symmetry.space_group_name_H-M   'P 1'
#
loop_
_entity.id
_entity.type
_entity.pdbx_description
1 polymer ?
#
loop_
_entity_poly.entity_id
_entity_poly.type
_entity_poly.pdbx_seq_one_letter_code
_entity_poly.pdbx_strand_id
1 'polypeptide(L)'
;MEKKLEVVSIRLVKDAPLLSERPICNPTEAVELLGEHMCQLDREVLCIINLKASGVPINCNFISVGAVDQTLAHPREIFKSCVLSNAASVLLLHNHPSGKLSPSKEDTMLTDRMLKLCDLIGIPLVDHIIVGGDNLSYFSFKEKELLNFDRVKYHVDYHNIEFPEVAVAEPTAPIRHRRR
;
A
#
# COMPACT_ATOMS: atom_id res chain seq x y z
N MET A 1 19.41 33.87 -10.52
CA MET A 1 18.64 32.73 -11.05
C MET A 1 17.23 32.85 -10.52
N GLU A 2 16.25 33.14 -11.36
CA GLU A 2 14.83 33.07 -10.98
C GLU A 2 14.49 31.64 -10.62
N LYS A 3 14.04 31.40 -9.38
CA LYS A 3 13.50 30.10 -8.98
C LYS A 3 12.15 29.93 -9.66
N LYS A 4 12.11 29.17 -10.76
CA LYS A 4 10.86 28.76 -11.42
C LYS A 4 10.35 27.49 -10.76
N LEU A 5 9.06 27.46 -10.43
CA LEU A 5 8.36 26.27 -9.94
C LEU A 5 7.72 25.54 -11.12
N GLU A 6 7.98 24.24 -11.24
CA GLU A 6 7.41 23.41 -12.29
C GLU A 6 6.02 22.90 -11.91
N VAL A 7 5.11 22.88 -12.88
CA VAL A 7 3.77 22.28 -12.73
C VAL A 7 3.81 20.88 -13.34
N VAL A 8 3.41 19.87 -12.57
CA VAL A 8 3.46 18.46 -12.96
C VAL A 8 2.07 17.81 -12.89
N SER A 9 1.85 16.78 -13.71
CA SER A 9 0.66 15.92 -13.66
C SER A 9 1.07 14.46 -13.40
N ILE A 10 0.33 13.76 -12.53
CA ILE A 10 0.54 12.33 -12.25
C ILE A 10 -0.62 11.54 -12.85
N ARG A 11 -0.34 10.42 -13.51
CA ARG A 11 -1.35 9.54 -14.13
C ARG A 11 -0.94 8.07 -14.03
N LEU A 12 -1.92 7.18 -13.90
CA LEU A 12 -1.73 5.74 -14.10
C LEU A 12 -1.63 5.41 -15.59
N VAL A 13 -0.54 4.75 -15.96
CA VAL A 13 -0.38 4.13 -17.28
C VAL A 13 -0.92 2.70 -17.18
N LYS A 14 -1.71 2.28 -18.17
CA LYS A 14 -2.32 0.95 -18.21
C LYS A 14 -1.43 0.02 -19.02
N ASP A 15 -1.05 -1.11 -18.41
CA ASP A 15 -0.47 -2.25 -19.12
C ASP A 15 -1.57 -3.17 -19.66
N ALA A 16 -1.17 -4.31 -20.24
CA ALA A 16 -2.11 -5.32 -20.74
C ALA A 16 -3.13 -5.70 -19.64
N PRO A 17 -4.45 -5.69 -19.94
CA PRO A 17 -5.46 -5.79 -18.91
C PRO A 17 -5.52 -7.18 -18.28
N LEU A 18 -5.38 -7.22 -16.95
CA LEU A 18 -5.88 -8.29 -16.09
C LEU A 18 -7.18 -7.77 -15.48
N LEU A 19 -8.30 -7.93 -16.19
CA LEU A 19 -9.60 -7.43 -15.74
C LEU A 19 -10.51 -8.59 -15.37
N SER A 20 -10.97 -8.59 -14.13
CA SER A 20 -12.12 -9.37 -13.68
C SER A 20 -13.24 -8.42 -13.30
N GLU A 21 -14.43 -8.68 -13.84
CA GLU A 21 -15.65 -7.95 -13.46
C GLU A 21 -16.29 -8.54 -12.20
N ARG A 22 -15.74 -9.65 -11.68
CA ARG A 22 -16.28 -10.33 -10.50
C ARG A 22 -15.78 -9.64 -9.22
N PRO A 23 -16.66 -9.37 -8.24
CA PRO A 23 -16.26 -8.98 -6.91
C PRO A 23 -15.32 -10.02 -6.28
N ILE A 24 -14.33 -9.56 -5.51
CA ILE A 24 -13.53 -10.41 -4.61
C ILE A 24 -14.16 -10.33 -3.22
N CYS A 25 -14.78 -11.42 -2.80
CA CYS A 25 -15.47 -11.60 -1.54
C CYS A 25 -14.66 -12.47 -0.55
N ASN A 26 -13.78 -13.34 -1.08
CA ASN A 26 -12.98 -14.27 -0.30
C ASN A 26 -11.54 -14.39 -0.88
N PRO A 27 -10.59 -14.95 -0.11
CA PRO A 27 -9.21 -15.11 -0.56
C PRO A 27 -9.05 -16.00 -1.79
N THR A 28 -9.87 -17.06 -1.91
CA THR A 28 -9.85 -17.94 -3.08
C THR A 28 -10.07 -17.16 -4.37
N GLU A 29 -11.05 -16.27 -4.43
CA GLU A 29 -11.31 -15.42 -5.60
C GLU A 29 -10.15 -14.47 -5.92
N ALA A 30 -9.42 -14.00 -4.90
CA ALA A 30 -8.22 -13.19 -5.13
C ALA A 30 -7.06 -14.03 -5.71
N VAL A 31 -6.91 -15.27 -5.25
CA VAL A 31 -5.91 -16.22 -5.76
C VAL A 31 -6.28 -16.68 -7.17
N GLU A 32 -7.56 -16.90 -7.48
CA GLU A 32 -8.01 -17.21 -8.85
C GLU A 32 -7.72 -16.06 -9.82
N LEU A 33 -7.81 -14.80 -9.37
CA LEU A 33 -7.57 -13.64 -10.22
C LEU A 33 -6.10 -13.48 -10.62
N LEU A 34 -5.19 -13.65 -9.67
CA LEU A 34 -3.79 -13.26 -9.83
C LEU A 34 -2.78 -14.28 -9.30
N GLY A 35 -3.20 -15.19 -8.42
CA GLY A 35 -2.35 -16.25 -7.87
C GLY A 35 -1.77 -17.14 -8.95
N GLU A 36 -2.56 -17.56 -9.95
CA GLU A 36 -2.07 -18.39 -11.08
C GLU A 36 -0.91 -17.75 -11.83
N HIS A 37 -0.97 -16.43 -12.00
CA HIS A 37 0.10 -15.69 -12.67
C HIS A 37 1.30 -15.49 -11.72
N MET A 38 1.03 -15.14 -10.47
CA MET A 38 2.07 -14.82 -9.49
C MET A 38 2.85 -16.06 -9.02
N CYS A 39 2.24 -17.24 -8.97
CA CYS A 39 2.91 -18.48 -8.56
C CYS A 39 3.98 -18.94 -9.57
N GLN A 40 3.84 -18.55 -10.84
CA GLN A 40 4.77 -18.89 -11.92
C GLN A 40 6.02 -18.01 -11.93
N LEU A 41 6.02 -16.93 -11.13
CA LEU A 41 7.15 -16.02 -11.05
C LEU A 41 8.30 -16.68 -10.31
N ASP A 42 9.49 -16.66 -10.92
CA ASP A 42 10.74 -17.20 -10.37
C ASP A 42 11.34 -16.39 -9.22
N ARG A 43 10.63 -15.32 -8.82
CA ARG A 43 11.05 -14.30 -7.87
C ARG A 43 9.85 -13.89 -7.02
N GLU A 44 10.14 -13.42 -5.81
CA GLU A 44 9.13 -12.87 -4.91
C GLU A 44 8.64 -11.51 -5.42
N VAL A 45 7.33 -11.38 -5.50
CA VAL A 45 6.63 -10.22 -6.02
C VAL A 45 5.49 -9.86 -5.08
N LEU A 46 5.49 -8.61 -4.65
CA LEU A 46 4.37 -8.02 -3.93
C LEU A 46 3.50 -7.23 -4.91
N CYS A 47 2.21 -7.50 -4.89
CA CYS A 47 1.19 -6.82 -5.68
C CYS A 47 0.12 -6.22 -4.77
N ILE A 48 -0.40 -5.06 -5.15
CA ILE A 48 -1.60 -4.47 -4.57
C ILE A 48 -2.74 -4.55 -5.59
N ILE A 49 -3.90 -5.04 -5.17
CA ILE A 49 -5.14 -4.98 -5.94
C ILE A 49 -6.00 -3.86 -5.38
N ASN A 50 -6.37 -2.91 -6.26
CA ASN A 50 -7.25 -1.80 -5.92
C ASN A 50 -8.70 -2.20 -6.21
N LEU A 51 -9.59 -2.01 -5.23
CA LEU A 51 -10.97 -2.46 -5.31
C LEU A 51 -11.95 -1.29 -5.31
N LYS A 52 -13.08 -1.47 -6.01
CA LYS A 52 -14.26 -0.61 -5.86
C LYS A 52 -14.97 -0.93 -4.55
N ALA A 53 -15.89 -0.06 -4.14
CA ALA A 53 -16.74 -0.30 -2.95
C ALA A 53 -17.58 -1.59 -3.07
N SER A 54 -17.84 -2.06 -4.29
CA SER A 54 -18.50 -3.34 -4.57
C SER A 54 -17.59 -4.56 -4.44
N GLY A 55 -16.29 -4.39 -4.12
CA GLY A 55 -15.28 -5.45 -4.11
C GLY A 55 -14.73 -5.82 -5.49
N VAL A 56 -15.18 -5.16 -6.57
CA VAL A 56 -14.71 -5.44 -7.93
C VAL A 56 -13.30 -4.84 -8.14
N PRO A 57 -12.33 -5.59 -8.70
CA PRO A 57 -11.02 -5.06 -9.06
C PRO A 57 -11.07 -3.88 -10.03
N ILE A 58 -10.30 -2.84 -9.74
CA ILE A 58 -10.08 -1.68 -10.62
C ILE A 58 -8.83 -1.93 -11.48
N ASN A 59 -7.74 -2.32 -10.82
CA ASN A 59 -6.46 -2.69 -11.41
C ASN A 59 -5.60 -3.39 -10.35
N CYS A 60 -4.46 -3.91 -10.78
CA CYS A 60 -3.39 -4.39 -9.91
C CYS A 60 -2.10 -3.61 -10.21
N ASN A 61 -1.27 -3.40 -9.19
CA ASN A 61 0.06 -2.80 -9.36
C ASN A 61 1.12 -3.67 -8.68
N PHE A 62 2.14 -4.07 -9.44
CA PHE A 62 3.29 -4.81 -8.93
C PHE A 62 4.27 -3.82 -8.29
N ILE A 63 4.45 -3.92 -6.99
CA ILE A 63 5.18 -2.94 -6.17
C ILE A 63 6.66 -3.29 -6.05
N SER A 64 6.94 -4.57 -5.83
CA SER A 64 8.29 -5.08 -5.58
C SER A 64 8.52 -6.34 -6.39
N VAL A 65 9.75 -6.51 -6.89
CA VAL A 65 10.20 -7.66 -7.65
C VAL A 65 11.60 -8.08 -7.14
N GLY A 66 11.64 -8.86 -6.06
CA GLY A 66 12.78 -9.50 -5.34
C GLY A 66 13.85 -8.56 -4.73
N ALA A 67 14.32 -8.65 -3.47
CA ALA A 67 14.14 -9.56 -2.34
C ALA A 67 13.45 -8.88 -1.13
N VAL A 68 12.97 -9.68 -0.18
CA VAL A 68 12.31 -9.36 1.12
C VAL A 68 13.05 -8.34 2.01
N ASP A 69 14.16 -7.73 1.61
CA ASP A 69 14.75 -6.65 2.40
C ASP A 69 13.88 -5.39 2.31
N GLN A 70 13.59 -4.79 3.46
CA GLN A 70 12.64 -3.70 3.78
C GLN A 70 12.56 -2.49 2.82
N THR A 71 13.44 -2.43 1.82
CA THR A 71 13.61 -1.34 0.87
C THR A 71 12.70 -1.39 -0.36
N LEU A 72 12.09 -2.54 -0.71
CA LEU A 72 11.35 -2.63 -2.00
C LEU A 72 9.85 -2.32 -1.92
N ALA A 73 9.19 -2.54 -0.79
CA ALA A 73 7.74 -2.30 -0.65
C ALA A 73 7.43 -1.16 0.34
N HIS A 74 7.85 0.06 0.01
CA HIS A 74 7.55 1.20 0.86
C HIS A 74 6.06 1.61 0.72
N PRO A 75 5.30 1.85 1.82
CA PRO A 75 3.88 2.20 1.74
C PRO A 75 3.56 3.37 0.81
N ARG A 76 4.42 4.40 0.77
CA ARG A 76 4.32 5.52 -0.19
C ARG A 76 4.12 5.07 -1.65
N GLU A 77 4.80 4.01 -2.08
CA GLU A 77 4.70 3.50 -3.46
C GLU A 77 3.41 2.71 -3.66
N ILE A 78 2.98 1.97 -2.64
CA ILE A 78 1.68 1.28 -2.62
C ILE A 78 0.55 2.31 -2.76
N PHE A 79 0.53 3.32 -1.90
CA PHE A 79 -0.55 4.31 -1.86
C PHE A 79 -0.63 5.21 -3.09
N LYS A 80 0.47 5.41 -3.85
CA LYS A 80 0.39 6.10 -5.16
C LYS A 80 -0.64 5.42 -6.05
N SER A 81 -0.57 4.10 -6.18
CA SER A 81 -1.52 3.34 -7.00
C SER A 81 -2.92 3.40 -6.42
N CYS A 82 -3.08 3.23 -5.11
CA CYS A 82 -4.39 3.22 -4.44
C CYS A 82 -5.14 4.54 -4.64
N VAL A 83 -4.47 5.65 -4.36
CA VAL A 83 -5.06 7.00 -4.45
C VAL A 83 -5.39 7.34 -5.90
N LEU A 84 -4.46 7.12 -6.83
CA LEU A 84 -4.71 7.42 -8.26
C LEU A 84 -5.79 6.52 -8.87
N SER A 85 -6.03 5.34 -8.29
CA SER A 85 -7.09 4.43 -8.71
C SER A 85 -8.46 4.77 -8.13
N ASN A 86 -8.55 5.71 -7.19
CA ASN A 86 -9.74 5.93 -6.35
C ASN A 86 -10.19 4.63 -5.67
N ALA A 87 -9.24 3.87 -5.12
CA ALA A 87 -9.52 2.61 -4.44
C ALA A 87 -10.42 2.86 -3.22
N ALA A 88 -11.52 2.13 -3.13
CA ALA A 88 -12.38 2.12 -1.94
C ALA A 88 -11.81 1.19 -0.86
N SER A 89 -11.05 0.17 -1.26
CA SER A 89 -10.32 -0.74 -0.40
C SER A 89 -9.22 -1.43 -1.21
N VAL A 90 -8.32 -2.14 -0.54
CA VAL A 90 -7.16 -2.78 -1.19
C VAL A 90 -6.88 -4.17 -0.65
N LEU A 91 -6.21 -4.99 -1.45
CA LEU A 91 -5.75 -6.34 -1.06
C LEU A 91 -4.28 -6.50 -1.46
N LEU A 92 -3.46 -7.07 -0.57
CA LEU A 92 -2.08 -7.41 -0.86
C LEU A 92 -1.95 -8.88 -1.27
N LEU A 93 -1.22 -9.16 -2.35
CA LEU A 93 -0.76 -10.51 -2.70
C LEU A 93 0.76 -10.55 -2.71
N HIS A 94 1.31 -11.62 -2.16
CA HIS A 94 2.74 -11.92 -2.20
C HIS A 94 2.94 -13.37 -2.63
N ASN A 95 3.75 -13.65 -3.65
CA ASN A 95 4.12 -15.03 -3.95
C ASN A 95 5.41 -15.43 -3.24
N HIS A 96 5.44 -16.65 -2.70
CA HIS A 96 6.64 -17.31 -2.22
C HIS A 96 7.01 -18.45 -3.20
N PRO A 97 7.99 -18.26 -4.11
CA PRO A 97 8.43 -19.30 -5.05
C PRO A 97 8.89 -20.59 -4.34
N SER A 98 9.34 -20.48 -3.10
CA SER A 98 9.73 -21.61 -2.25
C SER A 98 8.56 -22.53 -1.85
N GLY A 99 7.31 -22.08 -2.02
CA GLY A 99 6.10 -22.77 -1.58
C GLY A 99 5.83 -22.67 -0.07
N LYS A 100 6.71 -22.04 0.71
CA LYS A 100 6.49 -21.86 2.15
C LYS A 100 5.43 -20.78 2.38
N LEU A 101 4.27 -21.17 2.90
CA LEU A 101 3.15 -20.24 3.11
C LEU A 101 3.20 -19.44 4.41
N SER A 102 4.11 -19.76 5.33
CA SER A 102 4.20 -18.97 6.56
C SER A 102 4.77 -17.58 6.24
N PRO A 103 4.13 -16.50 6.71
CA PRO A 103 4.62 -15.15 6.50
C PRO A 103 6.02 -15.00 7.10
N SER A 104 6.89 -14.28 6.38
CA SER A 104 8.17 -13.82 6.89
C SER A 104 7.97 -12.75 7.97
N LYS A 105 9.08 -12.34 8.61
CA LYS A 105 9.03 -11.21 9.56
C LYS A 105 8.65 -9.93 8.84
N GLU A 106 9.14 -9.77 7.63
CA GLU A 106 8.95 -8.61 6.78
C GLU A 106 7.53 -8.54 6.23
N ASP A 107 6.93 -9.68 5.86
CA ASP A 107 5.50 -9.76 5.54
C ASP A 107 4.65 -9.30 6.72
N THR A 108 4.99 -9.79 7.91
CA THR A 108 4.26 -9.44 9.14
C THR A 108 4.40 -7.95 9.47
N MET A 109 5.61 -7.41 9.39
CA MET A 109 5.88 -5.98 9.59
C MET A 109 5.18 -5.10 8.57
N LEU A 110 5.19 -5.50 7.29
CA LEU A 110 4.50 -4.79 6.23
C LEU A 110 2.98 -4.80 6.45
N THR A 111 2.42 -5.96 6.80
CA THR A 111 0.98 -6.11 7.08
C THR A 111 0.55 -5.19 8.21
N ASP A 112 1.25 -5.22 9.34
CA ASP A 112 0.96 -4.36 10.51
C ASP A 112 1.09 -2.87 10.16
N ARG A 113 2.13 -2.50 9.42
CA ARG A 113 2.33 -1.12 8.96
C ARG A 113 1.21 -0.67 8.01
N MET A 114 0.79 -1.54 7.09
CA MET A 114 -0.27 -1.25 6.13
C MET A 114 -1.63 -1.16 6.80
N LEU A 115 -1.95 -2.03 7.77
CA LEU A 115 -3.19 -1.94 8.55
C LEU A 115 -3.38 -0.55 9.17
N LYS A 116 -2.34 -0.06 9.86
CA LYS A 116 -2.34 1.28 10.50
C LYS A 116 -2.48 2.41 9.48
N LEU A 117 -1.74 2.36 8.39
CA LEU A 117 -1.76 3.41 7.37
C LEU A 117 -3.07 3.42 6.56
N CYS A 118 -3.61 2.25 6.26
CA CYS A 118 -4.88 2.10 5.56
C CYS A 118 -6.04 2.70 6.37
N ASP A 119 -6.05 2.51 7.69
CA ASP A 119 -7.02 3.14 8.58
C ASP A 119 -6.87 4.67 8.58
N LEU A 120 -5.64 5.17 8.71
CA LEU A 120 -5.34 6.61 8.70
C LEU A 120 -5.73 7.31 7.37
N ILE A 121 -5.51 6.65 6.25
CA ILE A 121 -5.80 7.21 4.91
C ILE A 121 -7.28 7.01 4.52
N GLY A 122 -8.00 6.10 5.18
CA GLY A 122 -9.38 5.77 4.84
C GLY A 122 -9.52 4.84 3.62
N ILE A 123 -8.49 4.04 3.33
CA ILE A 123 -8.52 3.00 2.28
C ILE A 123 -8.21 1.66 2.97
N PRO A 124 -9.21 0.92 3.46
CA PRO A 124 -8.99 -0.27 4.27
C PRO A 124 -8.27 -1.39 3.51
N LEU A 125 -7.34 -2.06 4.21
CA LEU A 125 -6.74 -3.32 3.76
C LEU A 125 -7.73 -4.46 4.05
N VAL A 126 -8.25 -5.08 3.00
CA VAL A 126 -9.23 -6.17 3.09
C VAL A 126 -8.55 -7.47 3.52
N ASP A 127 -7.39 -7.77 2.94
CA ASP A 127 -6.60 -8.94 3.25
C ASP A 127 -5.15 -8.77 2.80
N HIS A 128 -4.28 -9.61 3.34
CA HIS A 128 -2.96 -9.92 2.79
C HIS A 128 -2.89 -11.42 2.56
N ILE A 129 -2.61 -11.82 1.31
CA ILE A 129 -2.58 -13.21 0.90
C ILE A 129 -1.18 -13.56 0.42
N ILE A 130 -0.65 -14.68 0.91
CA ILE A 130 0.60 -15.26 0.46
C ILE A 130 0.29 -16.51 -0.35
N VAL A 131 0.73 -16.56 -1.61
CA VAL A 131 0.50 -17.69 -2.51
C VAL A 131 1.78 -18.53 -2.66
N GLY A 132 1.62 -19.85 -2.60
CA GLY A 132 2.71 -20.80 -2.85
C GLY A 132 2.94 -20.99 -4.34
N GLY A 133 4.13 -21.50 -4.71
CA GLY A 133 4.47 -21.78 -6.11
C GLY A 133 3.58 -22.82 -6.81
N ASP A 134 2.78 -23.58 -6.06
CA ASP A 134 1.83 -24.57 -6.60
C ASP A 134 0.44 -23.99 -6.92
N ASN A 135 0.15 -22.74 -6.53
CA ASN A 135 -1.13 -22.05 -6.63
C ASN A 135 -2.36 -22.74 -6.01
N LEU A 136 -2.20 -23.95 -5.48
CA LEU A 136 -3.25 -24.70 -4.80
C LEU A 136 -3.36 -24.30 -3.33
N SER A 137 -2.32 -23.64 -2.82
CA SER A 137 -2.16 -23.37 -1.41
C SER A 137 -1.83 -21.88 -1.16
N TYR A 138 -2.49 -21.30 -0.16
CA TYR A 138 -2.29 -19.91 0.22
C TYR A 138 -2.41 -19.72 1.73
N PHE A 139 -1.89 -18.60 2.21
CA PHE A 139 -2.10 -18.09 3.57
C PHE A 139 -2.84 -16.76 3.47
N SER A 140 -4.01 -16.66 4.11
CA SER A 140 -4.76 -15.41 4.25
C SER A 140 -4.69 -14.94 5.69
N PHE A 141 -4.25 -13.70 5.91
CA PHE A 141 -4.26 -13.11 7.25
C PHE A 141 -5.70 -12.94 7.76
N LYS A 142 -6.65 -12.63 6.87
CA LYS A 142 -8.08 -12.49 7.20
C LYS A 142 -8.70 -13.82 7.64
N GLU A 143 -8.51 -14.90 6.88
CA GLU A 143 -9.05 -16.23 7.22
C GLU A 143 -8.46 -16.79 8.52
N LYS A 144 -7.22 -16.44 8.84
CA LYS A 144 -6.57 -16.80 10.10
C LYS A 144 -6.98 -15.91 11.27
N GLU A 145 -7.87 -14.94 11.05
CA GLU A 145 -8.33 -13.97 12.06
C GLU A 145 -7.17 -13.16 12.67
N LEU A 146 -6.12 -12.89 11.88
CA LEU A 146 -4.91 -12.20 12.31
C LEU A 146 -4.92 -10.70 12.01
N LEU A 147 -5.92 -10.21 11.28
CA LEU A 147 -6.08 -8.78 11.00
C LEU A 147 -6.79 -8.11 12.17
N ASN A 148 -6.05 -7.38 12.99
CA ASN A 148 -6.63 -6.49 14.00
C ASN A 148 -6.81 -5.08 13.42
N PHE A 149 -8.03 -4.57 13.46
CA PHE A 149 -8.38 -3.23 12.98
C PHE A 149 -8.55 -2.29 14.17
N ASP A 150 -7.43 -1.86 14.75
CA ASP A 150 -7.44 -0.81 15.76
C ASP A 150 -7.76 0.53 15.08
N ARG A 151 -9.00 0.98 15.23
CA ARG A 151 -9.42 2.28 14.69
C ARG A 151 -8.66 3.40 15.37
N VAL A 152 -8.07 4.27 14.56
CA VAL A 152 -7.46 5.51 15.03
C VAL A 152 -8.56 6.35 15.69
N LYS A 153 -8.28 6.76 16.93
CA LYS A 153 -9.15 7.67 17.67
C LYS A 153 -8.74 9.10 17.38
N TYR A 154 -9.71 9.92 16.99
CA TYR A 154 -9.50 11.33 16.72
C TYR A 154 -9.96 12.18 17.91
N HIS A 155 -9.19 13.21 18.25
CA HIS A 155 -9.61 14.21 19.23
C HIS A 155 -10.70 15.09 18.62
N VAL A 156 -11.79 15.28 19.36
CA VAL A 156 -12.89 16.19 18.98
C VAL A 156 -12.69 17.61 19.51
N ASP A 157 -11.80 17.77 20.49
CA ASP A 157 -11.44 19.05 21.08
C ASP A 157 -9.99 19.38 20.70
N TYR A 158 -9.81 20.56 20.11
CA TYR A 158 -8.51 21.03 19.62
C TYR A 158 -7.49 21.25 20.74
N HIS A 159 -7.94 21.47 21.98
CA HIS A 159 -7.04 21.59 23.14
C HIS A 159 -6.30 20.28 23.46
N ASN A 160 -6.81 19.14 22.99
CA ASN A 160 -6.23 17.83 23.22
C ASN A 160 -5.33 17.37 22.07
N ILE A 161 -5.13 18.19 21.04
CA ILE A 161 -4.26 17.86 19.91
C ILE A 161 -2.82 18.22 20.27
N GLU A 162 -1.95 17.22 20.30
CA GLU A 162 -0.50 17.42 20.41
C GLU A 162 0.07 17.87 19.06
N PHE A 163 0.41 19.16 18.96
CA PHE A 163 1.11 19.70 17.79
C PHE A 163 2.63 19.57 17.99
N PRO A 164 3.37 18.94 17.07
CA PRO A 164 4.83 18.94 17.15
C PRO A 164 5.37 20.36 17.00
N GLU A 165 6.41 20.71 17.74
CA GLU A 165 7.14 21.98 17.54
C GLU A 165 7.76 21.99 16.15
N VAL A 166 7.12 22.69 15.20
CA VAL A 166 7.67 22.89 13.87
C VAL A 166 8.71 23.99 13.95
N ALA A 167 9.99 23.64 13.80
CA ALA A 167 11.06 24.61 13.59
C ALA A 167 10.87 25.30 12.23
N VAL A 168 10.12 26.40 12.23
CA VAL A 168 10.13 27.34 11.10
C VAL A 168 11.43 28.15 11.17
N ALA A 169 12.29 27.97 10.17
CA ALA A 169 13.43 28.85 9.96
C ALA A 169 12.91 30.25 9.61
N GLU A 170 12.74 31.11 10.61
CA GLU A 170 12.59 32.54 10.35
C GLU A 170 13.86 33.05 9.65
N PRO A 171 13.74 33.80 8.54
CA PRO A 171 14.89 34.46 7.95
C PRO A 171 15.29 35.65 8.83
N THR A 172 16.14 35.40 9.83
CA THR A 172 16.84 36.46 10.56
C THR A 172 17.95 37.03 9.67
N ALA A 173 17.58 37.91 8.74
CA ALA A 173 18.54 38.79 8.10
C ALA A 173 18.52 40.14 8.83
N PRO A 174 19.62 40.59 9.46
CA PRO A 174 19.68 41.93 10.01
C PRO A 174 19.73 42.93 8.84
N ILE A 175 18.75 43.84 8.78
CA ILE A 175 18.82 45.03 7.94
C ILE A 175 19.98 45.89 8.48
N ARG A 176 21.19 45.67 7.97
CA ARG A 176 22.29 46.64 8.12
C ARG A 176 21.94 47.86 7.26
N HIS A 177 21.32 48.86 7.87
CA HIS A 177 21.34 50.20 7.32
C HIS A 177 22.79 50.70 7.27
N ARG A 178 23.41 50.64 6.08
CA ARG A 178 24.60 51.43 5.75
C ARG A 178 24.16 52.72 5.08
N ARG A 179 24.04 53.80 5.84
CA ARG A 179 24.09 55.23 5.43
C ARG A 179 24.36 56.04 6.71
N ARG A 180 25.34 56.94 6.85
CA ARG A 180 26.41 57.48 6.01
C ARG A 180 27.60 57.75 6.93
#